data_AF-A0A9Q3UZX3-F1
#
_entry.id   AF-A0A9Q3UZX3-F1
#
_cell.length_a   1.000
_cell.length_b   1.000
_cell.length_c   1.000
_cell.angle_alpha   90.00
_cell.angle_beta   90.00
_cell.angle_gamma   90.00
#
_symmetry.space_group_name_H-M   'P 1'
#
loop_
_entity.id
_entity.type
_entity.pdbx_description
1 polymer ?
#
loop_
_entity_poly.entity_id
_entity_poly.type
_entity_poly.pdbx_seq_one_letter_code
_entity_poly.pdbx_strand_id
1 'polypeptide(L)'
;MIITELHIIDYYDDIITSIISINKDRFILNCIKKNFINGVKTYYCVKIDEEYFKQIVAIIDKKRISKKDWSTINVIFKENNKNDNVFLLEIESLIVGSNVTLKKASSLSVIDIMFPFDISDLYQT
;
A
#
# COMPACT_ATOMS: atom_id res chain seq x y z
N MET A 1 -9.74 13.46 5.36
CA MET A 1 -10.38 12.63 4.31
C MET A 1 -10.78 11.30 4.94
N ILE A 2 -11.75 10.54 4.42
CA ILE A 2 -12.24 9.32 5.10
C ILE A 2 -11.92 8.08 4.27
N ILE A 3 -11.43 7.02 4.92
CA ILE A 3 -11.30 5.69 4.30
C ILE A 3 -12.70 5.10 4.11
N THR A 4 -13.07 4.86 2.87
CA THR A 4 -14.38 4.30 2.46
C THR A 4 -14.31 2.81 2.14
N GLU A 5 -13.11 2.31 1.83
CA GLU A 5 -12.87 0.92 1.47
C GLU A 5 -11.44 0.55 1.84
N LEU A 6 -11.24 -0.69 2.29
CA LEU A 6 -9.94 -1.22 2.70
C LEU A 6 -9.91 -2.71 2.35
N HIS A 7 -8.93 -3.11 1.56
CA HIS A 7 -8.62 -4.51 1.29
C HIS A 7 -7.17 -4.79 1.68
N ILE A 8 -6.96 -5.83 2.47
CA ILE A 8 -5.62 -6.29 2.87
C ILE A 8 -5.11 -7.24 1.79
N ILE A 9 -3.98 -6.91 1.19
CA ILE A 9 -3.31 -7.75 0.19
C ILE A 9 -2.40 -8.75 0.90
N ASP A 10 -1.59 -8.25 1.83
CA ASP A 10 -0.66 -9.07 2.63
C ASP A 10 -0.39 -8.43 4.00
N TYR A 11 -0.04 -9.28 4.96
CA TYR A 11 0.24 -8.90 6.34
C TYR A 11 1.37 -9.76 6.92
N TYR A 12 2.51 -9.13 7.19
CA TYR A 12 3.66 -9.79 7.79
C TYR A 12 4.30 -8.88 8.86
N ASP A 13 4.48 -9.39 10.08
CA ASP A 13 5.13 -8.66 11.18
C ASP A 13 4.64 -7.20 11.35
N ASP A 14 3.31 -7.02 11.39
CA ASP A 14 2.64 -5.72 11.43
C ASP A 14 2.82 -4.78 10.22
N ILE A 15 3.56 -5.21 9.19
CA ILE A 15 3.67 -4.56 7.88
C ILE A 15 2.46 -5.00 7.04
N ILE A 16 1.58 -4.03 6.78
CA ILE A 16 0.39 -4.24 5.95
C ILE A 16 0.67 -3.71 4.55
N THR A 17 0.50 -4.57 3.55
CA THR A 17 0.25 -4.14 2.17
C THR A 17 -1.25 -4.17 1.93
N SER A 18 -1.82 -3.04 1.52
CA SER A 18 -3.27 -2.91 1.35
C SER A 18 -3.61 -2.01 0.18
N ILE A 19 -4.87 -2.01 -0.20
CA ILE A 19 -5.42 -1.05 -1.14
C ILE A 19 -6.63 -0.39 -0.47
N ILE A 20 -6.71 0.93 -0.55
CA ILE A 20 -7.78 1.71 0.09
C ILE A 20 -8.43 2.67 -0.88
N SER A 21 -9.68 2.99 -0.58
CA SER A 21 -10.43 4.09 -1.21
C SER A 21 -10.56 5.24 -0.22
N ILE A 22 -10.04 6.42 -0.57
CA ILE A 22 -10.24 7.66 0.20
C ILE A 22 -11.08 8.59 -0.66
N ASN A 23 -12.34 8.82 -0.28
CA ASN A 23 -13.33 9.50 -1.12
C ASN A 23 -13.46 8.83 -2.51
N LYS A 24 -12.95 9.45 -3.58
CA LYS A 24 -12.96 8.93 -4.97
C LYS A 24 -11.58 8.44 -5.43
N ASP A 25 -10.54 8.63 -4.63
CA ASP A 25 -9.18 8.25 -4.99
C ASP A 25 -8.86 6.86 -4.44
N ARG A 26 -8.00 6.13 -5.16
CA ARG A 26 -7.56 4.77 -4.85
C ARG A 26 -6.07 4.76 -4.61
N PHE A 27 -5.63 4.03 -3.59
CA PHE A 27 -4.22 3.98 -3.22
C PHE A 27 -3.78 2.56 -2.89
N ILE A 28 -2.62 2.16 -3.41
CA ILE A 28 -1.84 1.03 -2.89
C ILE A 28 -1.02 1.55 -1.72
N LEU A 29 -1.12 0.91 -0.58
CA LEU A 29 -0.43 1.24 0.65
C LEU A 29 0.57 0.14 1.00
N ASN A 30 1.79 0.55 1.31
CA ASN A 30 2.78 -0.31 1.95
C ASN A 30 3.31 0.35 3.23
N CYS A 31 3.27 -0.35 4.35
CA CYS A 31 3.88 0.14 5.58
C CYS A 31 5.40 0.14 5.43
N ILE A 32 6.03 1.30 5.61
CA ILE A 32 7.50 1.46 5.48
C ILE A 32 8.18 1.74 6.82
N LYS A 33 7.41 2.09 7.85
CA LYS A 33 7.93 2.35 9.19
C LYS A 33 6.85 2.13 10.24
N LYS A 34 7.23 1.55 11.37
CA LYS A 34 6.42 1.47 12.59
C LYS A 34 7.18 2.11 13.73
N ASN A 35 6.52 2.99 14.48
CA ASN A 35 7.03 3.48 15.75
C ASN A 35 6.58 2.50 16.85
N PHE A 36 7.53 1.76 17.44
CA PHE A 36 7.24 0.77 18.47
C PHE A 36 6.84 1.36 19.82
N ILE A 37 7.08 2.67 20.04
CA ILE A 37 6.73 3.34 21.30
C ILE A 37 5.23 3.66 21.34
N ASN A 38 4.66 4.17 20.24
CA ASN A 38 3.27 4.63 20.18
C ASN A 38 2.40 3.89 19.16
N GLY A 39 2.95 2.91 18.44
CA GLY A 39 2.21 2.10 17.47
C GLY A 39 1.91 2.80 16.14
N VAL A 40 2.28 4.08 15.96
CA VAL A 40 2.03 4.82 14.72
C VAL A 40 2.82 4.20 13.56
N LYS A 41 2.13 3.96 12.45
CA LYS A 41 2.70 3.44 11.21
C LYS A 41 2.75 4.54 10.15
N THR A 42 3.82 4.55 9.37
CA THR A 42 3.96 5.37 8.18
C THR A 42 3.79 4.48 6.95
N TYR A 43 2.80 4.80 6.13
CA TYR A 43 2.52 4.12 4.87
C TYR A 43 2.99 4.96 3.69
N TYR A 44 3.69 4.29 2.78
CA TYR A 44 3.92 4.77 1.42
C TYR A 44 2.68 4.48 0.58
N CYS A 45 2.08 5.53 0.03
CA CYS A 45 0.80 5.46 -0.65
C CYS A 45 1.00 5.85 -2.11
N VAL A 46 0.71 4.94 -3.04
CA VAL A 46 0.74 5.19 -4.48
C VAL A 46 -0.69 5.27 -4.99
N LYS A 47 -1.08 6.42 -5.51
CA LYS A 47 -2.37 6.65 -6.16
C LYS A 47 -2.43 5.85 -7.46
N ILE A 48 -3.53 5.15 -7.66
CA ILE A 48 -3.83 4.39 -8.87
C ILE A 48 -5.21 4.75 -9.41
N ASP A 49 -5.50 4.36 -10.64
CA ASP A 49 -6.82 4.51 -11.23
C ASP A 49 -7.80 3.38 -10.82
N GLU A 50 -9.05 3.54 -11.24
CA GLU A 50 -10.14 2.62 -10.93
C GLU A 50 -10.00 1.26 -11.64
N GLU A 51 -9.33 1.21 -12.80
CA GLU A 51 -9.13 -0.04 -13.55
C GLU A 51 -8.11 -0.93 -12.82
N TYR A 52 -6.97 -0.35 -12.46
CA TYR A 52 -5.96 -1.02 -11.64
C TYR A 52 -6.51 -1.42 -10.27
N PHE A 53 -7.34 -0.57 -9.65
CA PHE A 53 -8.02 -0.91 -8.39
C PHE A 53 -8.86 -2.18 -8.52
N LYS A 54 -9.74 -2.25 -9.53
CA LYS A 54 -10.58 -3.44 -9.78
C LYS A 54 -9.73 -4.68 -10.07
N GLN A 55 -8.64 -4.52 -10.81
CA GLN A 55 -7.74 -5.62 -11.13
C GLN A 55 -7.08 -6.19 -9.86
N ILE A 56 -6.63 -5.33 -8.95
CA ILE A 56 -6.03 -5.75 -7.67
C ILE A 56 -7.09 -6.39 -6.76
N VAL A 57 -8.28 -5.81 -6.64
CA VAL A 57 -9.37 -6.41 -5.84
C VAL A 57 -9.73 -7.81 -6.36
N ALA A 58 -9.85 -7.99 -7.67
CA ALA A 58 -10.10 -9.29 -8.28
C ALA A 58 -8.98 -10.31 -8.02
N ILE A 59 -7.74 -9.85 -7.77
CA ILE A 59 -6.63 -10.71 -7.33
C ILE A 59 -6.80 -11.12 -5.86
N ILE A 60 -7.12 -10.18 -4.98
CA ILE A 60 -7.33 -10.42 -3.54
C ILE A 60 -8.46 -11.45 -3.33
N ASP A 61 -9.53 -11.34 -4.11
CA ASP A 61 -10.70 -12.24 -4.03
C ASP A 61 -10.40 -13.71 -4.39
N LYS A 62 -9.26 -14.00 -5.04
CA LYS A 62 -8.86 -15.38 -5.39
C LYS A 62 -8.50 -16.25 -4.18
N LYS A 63 -8.42 -15.67 -2.97
CA LYS A 63 -7.99 -16.30 -1.70
C LYS A 63 -6.52 -16.77 -1.67
N ARG A 64 -5.91 -17.08 -2.81
CA ARG A 64 -4.48 -17.39 -2.96
C ARG A 64 -3.89 -16.58 -4.10
N ILE A 65 -2.97 -15.68 -3.75
CA ILE A 65 -2.28 -14.82 -4.71
C ILE A 65 -1.07 -15.59 -5.27
N SER A 66 -1.05 -15.81 -6.58
CA SER A 66 0.05 -16.50 -7.26
C SER A 66 1.22 -15.55 -7.56
N LYS A 67 2.39 -16.09 -7.91
CA LYS A 67 3.54 -15.30 -8.39
C LYS A 67 3.18 -14.39 -9.58
N LYS A 68 2.26 -14.84 -10.45
CA LYS A 68 1.80 -14.05 -11.59
C LYS A 68 0.94 -12.86 -11.14
N ASP A 69 0.03 -13.08 -10.21
CA ASP A 69 -0.82 -12.02 -9.66
C ASP A 69 0.02 -10.94 -8.98
N TRP A 70 1.02 -11.39 -8.25
CA TRP A 70 2.02 -10.56 -7.61
C TRP A 70 2.88 -9.75 -8.60
N SER A 71 3.30 -10.38 -9.69
CA SER A 71 3.94 -9.67 -10.82
C SER A 71 3.02 -8.58 -11.40
N THR A 72 1.72 -8.85 -11.53
CA THR A 72 0.74 -7.85 -11.94
C THR A 72 0.67 -6.69 -10.97
N ILE A 73 0.58 -6.94 -9.66
CA ILE A 73 0.56 -5.87 -8.63
C ILE A 73 1.83 -5.01 -8.72
N ASN A 74 3.00 -5.60 -8.93
CA ASN A 74 4.27 -4.88 -9.10
C ASN A 74 4.29 -3.96 -10.31
N VAL A 75 3.83 -4.47 -11.45
CA VAL A 75 3.77 -3.67 -12.68
C VAL A 75 2.88 -2.46 -12.44
N ILE A 76 1.69 -2.66 -11.87
CA ILE A 76 0.76 -1.57 -11.52
C ILE A 76 1.44 -0.57 -10.58
N PHE A 77 2.05 -1.04 -9.50
CA PHE A 77 2.71 -0.17 -8.53
C PHE A 77 3.80 0.66 -9.22
N LYS A 78 4.71 0.01 -9.94
CA LYS A 78 5.85 0.67 -10.61
C LYS A 78 5.40 1.68 -11.66
N GLU A 79 4.37 1.39 -12.44
CA GLU A 79 3.81 2.30 -13.44
C GLU A 79 3.24 3.58 -12.82
N ASN A 80 2.70 3.47 -11.60
CA ASN A 80 2.07 4.57 -10.87
C ASN A 80 3.00 5.26 -9.86
N ASN A 81 4.12 4.64 -9.51
CA ASN A 81 5.10 5.14 -8.53
C ASN A 81 5.94 6.31 -9.08
N LYS A 82 5.29 7.46 -9.27
CA LYS A 82 5.86 8.68 -9.86
C LYS A 82 5.47 9.89 -8.99
N ASN A 83 6.28 10.95 -8.98
CA ASN A 83 6.18 12.09 -8.05
C ASN A 83 4.77 12.64 -7.79
N ASP A 84 3.88 12.67 -8.77
CA ASP A 84 2.53 13.23 -8.60
C ASP A 84 1.52 12.28 -7.95
N ASN A 85 1.85 10.99 -7.90
CA ASN A 85 0.98 9.94 -7.39
C ASN A 85 1.42 9.40 -6.03
N VAL A 86 2.50 9.93 -5.44
CA VAL A 86 3.08 9.40 -4.22
C VAL A 86 2.76 10.28 -3.01
N PHE A 87 2.30 9.63 -1.94
CA PHE A 87 1.92 10.24 -0.69
C PHE A 87 2.42 9.42 0.51
N LEU A 88 2.42 10.05 1.67
CA LEU A 88 2.67 9.43 2.96
C LEU A 88 1.42 9.54 3.85
N LEU A 89 1.12 8.48 4.57
CA LEU A 89 0.05 8.43 5.57
C LEU A 89 0.63 7.98 6.90
N GLU A 90 0.39 8.75 7.96
CA GLU A 90 0.71 8.37 9.33
C GLU A 90 -0.58 8.04 10.07
N ILE A 91 -0.69 6.82 10.59
CA ILE A 91 -1.90 6.34 11.28
C ILE A 91 -1.58 5.21 12.27
N GLU A 92 -2.31 5.13 13.37
CA GLU A 92 -2.20 4.02 14.34
C GLU A 92 -2.83 2.73 13.80
N SER A 93 -3.96 2.83 13.11
CA SER A 93 -4.70 1.68 12.57
C SER A 93 -5.46 2.03 11.29
N LEU A 94 -5.28 1.21 10.25
CA LEU A 94 -6.05 1.29 9.01
C LEU A 94 -7.43 0.65 9.23
N ILE A 95 -8.48 1.47 9.27
CA ILE A 95 -9.88 1.04 9.50
C ILE A 95 -10.79 1.86 8.59
N VAL A 96 -11.82 1.22 8.01
CA VAL A 96 -12.88 1.93 7.28
C VAL A 96 -13.60 2.91 8.22
N GLY A 97 -13.86 4.12 7.76
CA GLY A 97 -14.41 5.21 8.57
C GLY A 97 -13.37 6.09 9.26
N SER A 98 -12.09 5.70 9.28
CA SER A 98 -11.03 6.52 9.86
C SER A 98 -10.78 7.80 9.05
N ASN A 99 -10.59 8.91 9.78
CA ASN A 99 -10.10 10.16 9.21
C ASN A 99 -8.58 10.06 8.97
N VAL A 100 -8.17 10.45 7.77
CA VAL A 100 -6.79 10.40 7.31
C VAL A 100 -6.36 11.70 6.63
N THR A 101 -5.06 11.97 6.76
CA THR A 101 -4.37 13.09 6.12
C THR A 101 -3.21 12.52 5.32
N LEU A 102 -3.26 12.69 4.00
CA LEU A 102 -2.17 12.32 3.10
C LEU A 102 -1.23 13.52 2.93
N LYS A 103 0.06 13.29 3.10
CA LYS A 103 1.12 14.27 2.81
C LYS A 103 1.74 13.89 1.48
N LYS A 104 1.77 14.80 0.49
CA LYS A 104 2.46 14.52 -0.78
C LYS A 104 3.93 14.24 -0.50
N ALA A 105 4.48 13.17 -1.07
CA ALA A 105 5.89 12.86 -0.90
C ALA A 105 6.73 13.85 -1.71
N SER A 106 7.95 14.14 -1.26
CA SER A 106 8.87 14.97 -2.03
C SER A 106 9.35 14.20 -3.27
N SER A 107 9.78 14.90 -4.33
CA SER A 107 10.27 14.26 -5.55
C SER A 107 11.53 13.41 -5.35
N LEU A 108 12.25 13.61 -4.25
CA LEU A 108 13.41 12.82 -3.84
C LEU A 108 13.02 11.59 -2.99
N SER A 109 11.73 11.41 -2.70
CA SER A 109 11.20 10.39 -1.79
C SER A 109 10.53 9.22 -2.51
N VAL A 110 10.65 9.14 -3.84
CA VAL A 110 10.18 7.96 -4.59
C VAL A 110 11.10 6.79 -4.27
N ILE A 111 10.54 5.77 -3.64
CA ILE A 111 11.26 4.54 -3.30
C ILE A 111 10.79 3.41 -4.21
N ASP A 112 11.70 2.52 -4.60
CA ASP A 112 11.34 1.31 -5.33
C ASP A 112 10.87 0.25 -4.34
N ILE A 113 9.68 -0.30 -4.55
CA ILE A 113 9.07 -1.33 -3.69
C ILE A 113 8.58 -2.44 -4.61
N MET A 114 8.92 -3.69 -4.27
CA MET A 114 8.47 -4.88 -4.99
C MET A 114 7.66 -5.78 -4.03
N PHE A 115 6.45 -6.12 -4.44
CA PHE A 115 5.50 -7.02 -3.79
C PHE A 115 5.34 -8.33 -4.54
N PRO A 116 5.19 -9.45 -3.85
CA PRO A 116 5.70 -9.79 -2.56
C PRO A 116 7.12 -10.32 -2.82
N PHE A 117 7.69 -10.86 -1.77
CA PHE A 117 8.90 -11.68 -1.80
C PHE A 117 10.18 -10.87 -2.06
N ASP A 118 11.17 -10.96 -1.18
CA ASP A 118 11.51 -12.11 -0.35
C ASP A 118 11.50 -11.77 1.15
N ILE A 119 10.74 -12.52 1.97
CA ILE A 119 10.88 -12.42 3.44
C ILE A 119 12.31 -12.80 3.84
N SER A 120 13.02 -13.57 3.02
CA SER A 120 14.44 -13.88 3.23
C SER A 120 15.35 -12.65 3.21
N ASP A 121 14.95 -11.54 2.56
CA ASP A 121 15.68 -10.27 2.62
C ASP A 121 15.49 -9.53 3.95
N LEU A 122 14.45 -9.86 4.73
CA LEU A 122 14.28 -9.36 6.10
C LEU A 122 15.15 -10.11 7.12
N TYR A 123 15.73 -11.25 6.72
CA TYR A 123 16.54 -12.14 7.57
C TYR A 123 17.99 -12.25 7.10
N GLN A 124 18.55 -11.24 6.43
CA GLN A 124 20.01 -11.18 6.25
C GLN A 124 20.68 -11.12 7.64
N THR A 125 21.18 -12.27 8.08
CA THR A 125 22.10 -12.43 9.23
C THR A 125 23.46 -11.84 8.93
#